data_AF-A0A3N4STR2-F1
#
_entry.id   AF-A0A3N4STR2-F1
#
_cell.length_a   1.000
_cell.length_b   1.000
_cell.length_c   1.000
_cell.angle_alpha   90.00
_cell.angle_beta   90.00
_cell.angle_gamma   90.00
#
_symmetry.space_group_name_H-M   'P 1'
#
loop_
_entity.id
_entity.type
_entity.pdbx_description
1 polymer ?
#
loop_
_entity_poly.entity_id
_entity_poly.type
_entity_poly.pdbx_seq_one_letter_code
_entity_poly.pdbx_strand_id
1 'polypeptide(L)'
;MSRCATVSRMLDEPVSGTAATATTWLLLEQPGPWGAKALTSSHLDPTLGRALEAAAEGTGVRVALIRRPGRHADPGTPAVRQVYAAHTVPGNVWLHSATTRDPRQLLGLDFAALGAGDHRSFSTALGGRPHAGSPLALVCTNGKRDRCCALLGRPLAAELAVSGVQGTWEVTHLGGHRFSPTLLVLPYGYAYGRAEAHAVKEVLHGVQEGRVVLEGCRGCSAWERPGQAAELAVREAAGEYAAGVLSVVRTEGAAPRWDVTVAHADGRRWRVCVAQGASLPPRPESCGVSVLGSPARMDVVSLRELRATTALAC
;
A
#
# COMPACT_ATOMS: atom_id res chain seq x y z
N MET A 1 -17.90 22.74 -3.88
CA MET A 1 -16.63 22.11 -4.31
C MET A 1 -16.86 20.62 -4.49
N SER A 2 -16.63 20.09 -5.70
CA SER A 2 -16.74 18.66 -5.97
C SER A 2 -15.67 17.89 -5.19
N ARG A 3 -16.02 16.71 -4.67
CA ARG A 3 -15.10 15.82 -3.96
C ARG A 3 -14.31 15.04 -5.01
N CYS A 4 -12.97 15.00 -4.89
CA CYS A 4 -12.11 14.36 -5.88
C CYS A 4 -12.48 12.88 -6.11
N ALA A 5 -12.86 12.16 -5.04
CA ALA A 5 -13.28 10.76 -5.16
C ALA A 5 -14.61 10.57 -5.88
N THR A 6 -15.55 11.49 -5.69
CA THR A 6 -16.83 11.47 -6.43
C THR A 6 -16.60 11.69 -7.92
N VAL A 7 -15.77 12.67 -8.28
CA VAL A 7 -15.44 12.95 -9.69
C VAL A 7 -14.69 11.77 -10.32
N SER A 8 -13.70 11.22 -9.62
CA SER A 8 -12.96 10.03 -10.09
C SER A 8 -13.90 8.86 -10.39
N ARG A 9 -14.85 8.59 -9.49
CA ARG A 9 -15.86 7.53 -9.68
C ARG A 9 -16.81 7.82 -10.85
N MET A 10 -17.31 9.05 -10.98
CA MET A 10 -18.19 9.43 -12.10
C MET A 10 -17.52 9.33 -13.47
N LEU A 11 -16.18 9.41 -13.52
CA LEU A 11 -15.39 9.32 -14.74
C LEU A 11 -14.78 7.93 -14.95
N ASP A 12 -15.22 6.92 -14.18
CA ASP A 12 -14.70 5.54 -14.21
C ASP A 12 -13.17 5.48 -14.26
N GLU A 13 -12.50 6.34 -13.48
CA GLU A 13 -11.05 6.43 -13.53
C GLU A 13 -10.42 5.10 -13.12
N PRO A 14 -9.50 4.52 -13.92
CA PRO A 14 -8.89 3.24 -13.63
C PRO A 14 -8.02 3.32 -12.37
N VAL A 15 -8.11 2.31 -11.52
CA VAL A 15 -7.41 2.25 -10.24
C VAL A 15 -6.05 1.54 -10.32
N SER A 16 -5.84 0.69 -11.32
CA SER A 16 -4.62 -0.11 -11.50
C SER A 16 -3.39 0.76 -11.74
N GLY A 17 -2.25 0.37 -11.16
CA GLY A 17 -1.00 1.11 -11.31
C GLY A 17 -0.98 2.45 -10.57
N THR A 18 -1.77 2.59 -9.51
CA THR A 18 -1.87 3.82 -8.71
C THR A 18 -1.50 3.64 -7.25
N ALA A 19 -1.15 2.42 -6.81
CA ALA A 19 -0.65 2.21 -5.46
C ALA A 19 0.66 2.98 -5.29
N ALA A 20 0.91 3.47 -4.08
CA ALA A 20 2.15 4.15 -3.81
C ALA A 20 3.24 3.12 -3.47
N THR A 21 4.45 3.33 -3.98
CA THR A 21 5.54 2.36 -3.92
C THR A 21 6.17 2.31 -2.53
N ALA A 22 6.38 1.09 -2.04
CA ALA A 22 7.14 0.72 -0.84
C ALA A 22 7.35 -0.80 -0.84
N THR A 23 8.60 -1.24 -0.67
CA THR A 23 8.93 -2.67 -0.49
C THR A 23 8.71 -3.11 0.97
N THR A 24 8.88 -2.17 1.91
CA THR A 24 8.67 -2.43 3.34
C THR A 24 7.83 -1.34 3.98
N TRP A 25 6.88 -1.71 4.84
CA TRP A 25 6.06 -0.78 5.62
C TRP A 25 6.47 -0.83 7.09
N LEU A 26 6.77 0.33 7.68
CA LEU A 26 6.98 0.49 9.12
C LEU A 26 5.80 1.29 9.70
N LEU A 27 4.99 0.66 10.54
CA LEU A 27 3.79 1.25 11.10
C LEU A 27 4.02 1.56 12.58
N LEU A 28 3.77 2.80 12.99
CA LEU A 28 3.84 3.24 14.38
C LEU A 28 2.48 3.72 14.87
N GLU A 29 1.99 3.17 15.98
CA GLU A 29 0.81 3.67 16.63
C GLU A 29 1.04 5.09 17.19
N GLN A 30 0.30 6.04 16.66
CA GLN A 30 0.28 7.44 17.09
C GLN A 30 -1.17 7.92 17.07
N PRO A 31 -1.90 7.80 18.20
CA PRO A 31 -3.23 8.35 18.35
C PRO A 31 -3.26 9.86 18.23
N GLY A 32 -4.48 10.40 18.23
CA GLY A 32 -4.74 11.83 18.09
C GLY A 32 -4.87 12.28 16.63
N PRO A 33 -4.96 13.60 16.41
CA PRO A 33 -5.10 14.18 15.09
C PRO A 33 -3.81 14.04 14.27
N TRP A 34 -3.99 13.91 12.95
CA TRP A 34 -2.89 13.97 11.98
C TRP A 34 -3.09 15.17 11.06
N GLY A 35 -2.01 15.90 10.82
CA GLY A 35 -1.87 16.95 9.83
C GLY A 35 -1.56 16.40 8.44
N ALA A 36 -1.31 17.31 7.49
CA ALA A 36 -1.03 16.97 6.10
C ALA A 36 0.26 16.15 5.92
N LYS A 37 1.28 16.41 6.76
CA LYS A 37 2.52 15.63 6.90
C LYS A 37 2.53 14.97 8.27
N ALA A 38 1.96 13.78 8.39
CA ALA A 38 1.58 13.24 9.69
C ALA A 38 2.76 12.96 10.64
N LEU A 39 3.93 12.55 10.12
CA LEU A 39 5.13 12.31 10.93
C LEU A 39 5.61 13.56 11.67
N THR A 40 5.48 14.74 11.05
CA THR A 40 5.91 16.02 11.63
C THR A 40 4.74 16.87 12.14
N SER A 41 3.51 16.43 11.92
CA SER A 41 2.29 17.16 12.26
C SER A 41 1.29 16.19 12.90
N SER A 42 1.67 15.61 14.02
CA SER A 42 0.83 14.81 14.91
C SER A 42 1.32 15.01 16.34
N HIS A 43 0.89 14.17 17.29
CA HIS A 43 1.47 14.15 18.64
C HIS A 43 2.81 13.39 18.71
N LEU A 44 3.34 12.93 17.57
CA LEU A 44 4.73 12.49 17.48
C LEU A 44 5.65 13.72 17.54
N ASP A 45 6.77 13.60 18.26
CA ASP A 45 7.83 14.62 18.24
C ASP A 45 8.24 14.90 16.78
N PRO A 46 8.08 16.14 16.28
CA PRO A 46 8.43 16.47 14.89
C PRO A 46 9.90 16.23 14.55
N THR A 47 10.80 16.30 15.53
CA THR A 47 12.24 15.99 15.34
C THR A 47 12.43 14.50 15.08
N LEU A 48 11.77 13.65 15.85
CA LEU A 48 11.75 12.20 15.60
C LEU A 48 11.09 11.89 14.25
N GLY A 49 9.98 12.54 13.93
CA GLY A 49 9.30 12.40 12.64
C GLY A 49 10.24 12.66 11.46
N ARG A 50 10.99 13.78 11.49
CA ARG A 50 12.00 14.10 10.46
C ARG A 50 13.14 13.10 10.41
N ALA A 51 13.61 12.63 11.56
CA ALA A 51 14.68 11.63 11.62
C ALA A 51 14.25 10.29 11.00
N LEU A 52 13.00 9.87 11.21
CA LEU A 52 12.42 8.67 10.59
C LEU A 52 12.24 8.83 9.08
N GLU A 53 11.81 10.00 8.61
CA GLU A 53 11.74 10.32 7.18
C GLU A 53 13.13 10.22 6.54
N ALA A 54 14.14 10.83 7.16
CA ALA A 54 15.51 10.81 6.67
C ALA A 54 16.13 9.40 6.67
N ALA A 55 15.87 8.60 7.70
CA ALA A 55 16.38 7.23 7.80
C ALA A 55 15.74 6.29 6.75
N ALA A 56 14.51 6.56 6.35
CA ALA A 56 13.78 5.74 5.38
C ALA A 56 14.08 6.10 3.91
N GLU A 57 14.57 7.31 3.64
CA GLU A 57 14.82 7.82 2.29
C GLU A 57 15.73 6.88 1.48
N GLY A 58 15.29 6.51 0.27
CA GLY A 58 16.05 5.62 -0.62
C GLY A 58 16.16 4.15 -0.19
N THR A 59 15.58 3.75 0.95
CA THR A 59 15.68 2.37 1.46
C THR A 59 14.56 1.45 0.98
N GLY A 60 13.46 2.01 0.45
CA GLY A 60 12.23 1.26 0.15
C GLY A 60 11.32 1.04 1.37
N VAL A 61 11.76 1.45 2.57
CA VAL A 61 10.91 1.52 3.76
C VAL A 61 10.00 2.73 3.67
N ARG A 62 8.71 2.54 3.94
CA ARG A 62 7.75 3.62 4.13
C ARG A 62 7.18 3.62 5.54
N VAL A 63 7.40 4.73 6.24
CA VAL A 63 6.87 4.94 7.58
C VAL A 63 5.46 5.50 7.51
N ALA A 64 4.52 4.90 8.24
CA ALA A 64 3.15 5.41 8.36
C ALA A 64 2.69 5.36 9.83
N LEU A 65 1.88 6.34 10.22
CA LEU A 65 1.24 6.31 11.54
C LEU A 65 -0.10 5.58 11.47
N ILE A 66 -0.38 4.80 12.49
CA ILE A 66 -1.64 4.06 12.66
C ILE A 66 -2.34 4.46 13.96
N ARG A 67 -3.65 4.24 14.04
CA ARG A 67 -4.42 4.30 15.28
C ARG A 67 -5.63 3.39 15.21
N ARG A 68 -6.16 2.99 16.37
CA ARG A 68 -7.38 2.19 16.43
C ARG A 68 -8.57 2.96 15.85
N PRO A 69 -9.45 2.30 15.08
CA PRO A 69 -10.70 2.92 14.64
C PRO A 69 -11.56 3.35 15.83
N GLY A 70 -12.31 4.45 15.69
CA GLY A 70 -13.29 4.88 16.67
C GLY A 70 -13.27 6.37 16.94
N ARG A 71 -13.71 6.76 18.15
CA ARG A 71 -13.69 8.16 18.57
C ARG A 71 -12.25 8.58 18.81
N HIS A 72 -11.76 9.47 17.98
CA HIS A 72 -10.47 10.15 18.15
C HIS A 72 -10.57 11.29 19.17
N ALA A 73 -11.21 11.03 20.32
CA ALA A 73 -11.01 11.88 21.48
C ALA A 73 -9.51 11.89 21.76
N ASP A 74 -8.93 13.05 22.08
CA ASP A 74 -7.50 13.18 22.35
C ASP A 74 -7.21 12.66 23.76
N PRO A 75 -6.88 11.37 23.94
CA PRO A 75 -6.75 10.78 25.25
C PRO A 75 -5.33 11.03 25.81
N GLY A 76 -4.55 11.88 25.14
CA GLY A 76 -3.11 11.97 25.31
C GLY A 76 -2.36 10.87 24.54
N THR A 77 -1.04 10.81 24.79
CA THR A 77 -0.15 9.82 24.18
C THR A 77 -0.22 8.50 24.96
N PRO A 78 -0.46 7.35 24.31
CA PRO A 78 -0.49 6.07 25.01
C PRO A 78 0.89 5.72 25.56
N ALA A 79 0.92 5.11 26.75
CA ALA A 79 2.15 4.68 27.41
C ALA A 79 2.89 3.57 26.65
N VAL A 80 2.15 2.77 25.87
CA VAL A 80 2.66 1.69 25.02
C VAL A 80 2.04 1.85 23.64
N ARG A 81 2.87 1.75 22.60
CA ARG A 81 2.49 1.90 21.20
C ARG A 81 2.74 0.61 20.45
N GLN A 82 1.78 0.19 19.64
CA GLN A 82 1.98 -0.89 18.68
C GLN A 82 2.94 -0.46 17.56
N VAL A 83 3.83 -1.36 17.16
CA VAL A 83 4.68 -1.21 15.98
C VAL A 83 4.52 -2.45 15.10
N TYR A 84 4.47 -2.25 13.78
CA TYR A 84 4.56 -3.34 12.80
C TYR A 84 5.63 -3.04 11.77
N ALA A 85 6.30 -4.08 11.29
CA ALA A 85 7.13 -4.02 10.09
C ALA A 85 6.66 -5.10 9.12
N ALA A 86 6.52 -4.79 7.83
CA ALA A 86 6.11 -5.77 6.83
C ALA A 86 6.85 -5.58 5.51
N HIS A 87 7.56 -6.61 5.05
CA HIS A 87 8.14 -6.65 3.71
C HIS A 87 7.18 -7.34 2.75
N THR A 88 6.95 -6.73 1.59
CA THR A 88 5.85 -7.08 0.68
C THR A 88 6.36 -7.66 -0.65
N VAL A 89 7.68 -7.77 -0.84
CA VAL A 89 8.27 -8.33 -2.06
C VAL A 89 8.01 -9.84 -2.10
N PRO A 90 7.33 -10.36 -3.15
CA PRO A 90 7.11 -11.79 -3.37
C PRO A 90 8.40 -12.61 -3.26
N GLY A 91 8.32 -13.77 -2.59
CA GLY A 91 9.48 -14.61 -2.25
C GLY A 91 10.16 -14.25 -0.91
N ASN A 92 9.88 -13.09 -0.32
CA ASN A 92 10.39 -12.69 1.00
C ASN A 92 9.31 -11.98 1.85
N VAL A 93 8.05 -12.35 1.70
CA VAL A 93 6.94 -11.69 2.40
C VAL A 93 6.94 -12.06 3.89
N TRP A 94 6.93 -11.06 4.77
CA TRP A 94 6.78 -11.25 6.22
C TRP A 94 6.09 -10.06 6.88
N LEU A 95 5.50 -10.31 8.06
CA LEU A 95 4.91 -9.29 8.94
C LEU A 95 5.37 -9.58 10.38
N HIS A 96 6.01 -8.60 10.99
CA HIS A 96 6.46 -8.64 12.38
C HIS A 96 5.74 -7.58 13.20
N SER A 97 5.55 -7.86 14.48
CA SER A 97 4.95 -6.94 15.44
C SER A 97 5.81 -6.78 16.69
N ALA A 98 5.75 -5.59 17.28
CA ALA A 98 6.42 -5.24 18.53
C ALA A 98 5.59 -4.18 19.28
N THR A 99 5.98 -3.89 20.51
CA THR A 99 5.46 -2.73 21.23
C THR A 99 6.61 -1.88 21.74
N THR A 100 6.40 -0.58 21.85
CA THR A 100 7.40 0.33 22.43
C THR A 100 6.77 1.36 23.34
N ARG A 101 7.52 1.75 24.37
CA ARG A 101 7.22 2.91 25.23
C ARG A 101 7.96 4.16 24.77
N ASP A 102 9.01 3.99 23.97
CA ASP A 102 9.82 5.08 23.43
C ASP A 102 9.98 4.93 21.91
N PRO A 103 9.21 5.69 21.10
CA PRO A 103 9.30 5.60 19.65
C PRO A 103 10.68 6.00 19.10
N ARG A 104 11.57 6.62 19.89
CA ARG A 104 12.96 6.89 19.46
C ARG A 104 13.77 5.61 19.23
N GLN A 105 13.37 4.49 19.82
CA GLN A 105 13.99 3.18 19.55
C GLN A 105 13.93 2.76 18.07
N LEU A 106 12.95 3.29 17.31
CA LEU A 106 12.85 3.06 15.87
C LEU A 106 14.07 3.56 15.10
N LEU A 107 14.81 4.54 15.62
CA LEU A 107 16.05 5.04 14.99
C LEU A 107 17.22 4.05 15.12
N GLY A 108 17.10 3.03 15.98
CA GLY A 108 18.07 1.93 16.06
C GLY A 108 17.87 0.84 15.01
N LEU A 109 16.86 0.96 14.15
CA LEU A 109 16.64 0.03 13.05
C LEU A 109 17.64 0.30 11.91
N ASP A 110 18.11 -0.77 11.27
CA ASP A 110 18.80 -0.68 10.00
C ASP A 110 17.74 -0.60 8.88
N PHE A 111 17.42 0.61 8.45
CA PHE A 111 16.38 0.84 7.43
C PHE A 111 16.76 0.26 6.06
N ALA A 112 18.06 0.25 5.70
CA ALA A 112 18.51 -0.32 4.45
C ALA A 112 18.32 -1.84 4.44
N ALA A 113 18.73 -2.52 5.52
CA ALA A 113 18.49 -3.96 5.69
C ALA A 113 16.98 -4.28 5.75
N LEU A 114 16.21 -3.49 6.49
CA LEU A 114 14.75 -3.64 6.61
C LEU A 114 14.04 -3.47 5.25
N GLY A 115 14.50 -2.53 4.44
CA GLY A 115 14.02 -2.28 3.07
C GLY A 115 14.36 -3.40 2.08
N ALA A 116 15.50 -4.06 2.29
CA ALA A 116 15.93 -5.27 1.58
C ALA A 116 15.27 -6.56 2.12
N GLY A 117 14.42 -6.46 3.14
CA GLY A 117 13.66 -7.56 3.69
C GLY A 117 14.35 -8.33 4.82
N ASP A 118 15.39 -7.76 5.43
CA ASP A 118 16.01 -8.29 6.65
C ASP A 118 15.42 -7.62 7.90
N HIS A 119 14.70 -8.41 8.70
CA HIS A 119 14.01 -7.94 9.90
C HIS A 119 14.84 -8.08 11.18
N ARG A 120 16.11 -8.49 11.13
CA ARG A 120 16.92 -8.77 12.34
C ARG A 120 17.03 -7.55 13.26
N SER A 121 17.24 -6.36 12.70
CA SER A 121 17.29 -5.12 13.50
C SER A 121 15.95 -4.81 14.19
N PHE A 122 14.83 -5.21 13.61
CA PHE A 122 13.51 -5.08 14.23
C PHE A 122 13.37 -5.98 15.46
N SER A 123 13.89 -7.21 15.39
CA SER A 123 13.95 -8.11 16.54
C SER A 123 14.89 -7.59 17.62
N THR A 124 16.08 -7.10 17.29
CA THR A 124 17.08 -6.69 18.28
C THR A 124 16.73 -5.35 18.94
N ALA A 125 16.23 -4.37 18.19
CA ALA A 125 15.93 -3.04 18.72
C ALA A 125 14.60 -2.97 19.50
N LEU A 126 13.59 -3.77 19.10
CA LEU A 126 12.23 -3.68 19.65
C LEU A 126 11.71 -4.99 20.25
N GLY A 127 12.51 -6.07 20.23
CA GLY A 127 12.01 -7.41 20.60
C GLY A 127 10.93 -7.92 19.65
N GLY A 128 10.92 -7.45 18.39
CA GLY A 128 9.88 -7.76 17.42
C GLY A 128 9.85 -9.24 17.03
N ARG A 129 8.65 -9.78 16.83
CA ARG A 129 8.40 -11.21 16.55
C ARG A 129 7.50 -11.34 15.32
N PRO A 130 7.49 -12.51 14.65
CA PRO A 130 6.49 -12.79 13.63
C PRO A 130 5.08 -12.53 14.16
N HIS A 131 4.27 -11.81 13.40
CA HIS A 131 2.89 -11.47 13.78
C HIS A 131 1.99 -12.68 13.61
N ALA A 132 1.45 -13.18 14.73
CA ALA A 132 0.56 -14.34 14.75
C ALA A 132 -0.94 -13.98 14.66
N GLY A 133 -1.28 -12.69 14.55
CA GLY A 133 -2.67 -12.23 14.49
C GLY A 133 -3.24 -12.23 13.07
N SER A 134 -4.47 -11.72 12.94
CA SER A 134 -5.11 -11.52 11.64
C SER A 134 -4.30 -10.60 10.72
N PRO A 135 -4.48 -10.73 9.39
CA PRO A 135 -3.95 -9.76 8.42
C PRO A 135 -4.35 -8.33 8.78
N LEU A 136 -3.54 -7.35 8.38
CA LEU A 136 -3.81 -5.95 8.72
C LEU A 136 -4.56 -5.28 7.57
N ALA A 137 -5.71 -4.67 7.90
CA ALA A 137 -6.46 -3.78 7.01
C ALA A 137 -6.18 -2.32 7.42
N LEU A 138 -5.36 -1.62 6.64
CA LEU A 138 -4.99 -0.23 6.91
C LEU A 138 -5.86 0.72 6.10
N VAL A 139 -6.85 1.33 6.75
CA VAL A 139 -7.80 2.26 6.09
C VAL A 139 -7.30 3.70 6.22
N CYS A 140 -7.06 4.36 5.10
CA CYS A 140 -6.55 5.73 5.12
C CYS A 140 -7.62 6.73 5.59
N THR A 141 -7.36 7.46 6.68
CA THR A 141 -8.31 8.43 7.26
C THR A 141 -7.75 9.86 7.44
N ASN A 142 -6.62 10.16 6.80
CA ASN A 142 -5.96 11.47 6.94
C ASN A 142 -6.69 12.60 6.17
N GLY A 143 -7.69 13.17 6.82
CA GLY A 143 -8.50 14.28 6.31
C GLY A 143 -7.76 15.60 6.08
N LYS A 144 -6.62 15.81 6.75
CA LYS A 144 -5.79 17.00 6.57
C LYS A 144 -4.92 16.90 5.31
N ARG A 145 -4.66 15.69 4.83
CA ARG A 145 -4.03 15.46 3.52
C ARG A 145 -5.06 15.55 2.39
N ASP A 146 -6.20 14.88 2.53
CA ASP A 146 -7.33 15.04 1.62
C ASP A 146 -8.65 14.74 2.34
N ARG A 147 -9.66 15.58 2.10
CA ARG A 147 -10.98 15.49 2.75
C ARG A 147 -11.69 14.15 2.48
N CYS A 148 -11.56 13.57 1.29
CA CYS A 148 -12.17 12.29 0.94
C CYS A 148 -11.67 11.15 1.83
N CYS A 149 -10.38 11.13 2.18
CA CYS A 149 -9.83 10.11 3.09
C CYS A 149 -10.56 10.09 4.43
N ALA A 150 -10.82 11.24 5.04
CA ALA A 150 -11.56 11.27 6.30
C ALA A 150 -13.07 10.98 6.11
N LEU A 151 -13.68 11.56 5.08
CA LEU A 151 -15.13 11.44 4.87
C LEU A 151 -15.58 10.03 4.51
N LEU A 152 -14.76 9.28 3.78
CA LEU A 152 -15.11 7.94 3.30
C LEU A 152 -14.35 6.85 4.07
N GLY A 153 -13.09 7.09 4.45
CA GLY A 153 -12.28 6.11 5.17
C GLY A 153 -12.69 5.91 6.63
N ARG A 154 -13.08 6.96 7.37
CA ARG A 154 -13.47 6.80 8.79
C ARG A 154 -14.75 5.97 8.97
N PRO A 155 -15.83 6.19 8.18
CA PRO A 155 -16.99 5.31 8.23
C PRO A 155 -16.64 3.84 7.95
N LEU A 156 -15.81 3.58 6.93
CA LEU A 156 -15.35 2.22 6.62
C LEU A 156 -14.58 1.59 7.78
N ALA A 157 -13.60 2.31 8.35
CA ALA A 157 -12.82 1.80 9.48
C ALA A 157 -13.69 1.51 10.72
N ALA A 158 -14.67 2.37 11.00
CA ALA A 158 -15.63 2.17 12.08
C ALA A 158 -16.53 0.96 11.83
N GLU A 159 -17.04 0.79 10.62
CA GLU A 159 -17.88 -0.36 10.24
C GLU A 159 -17.13 -1.69 10.36
N LEU A 160 -15.87 -1.73 9.92
CA LEU A 160 -15.01 -2.91 10.07
C LEU A 160 -14.76 -3.25 11.53
N ALA A 161 -14.50 -2.24 12.37
CA ALA A 161 -14.31 -2.43 13.80
C ALA A 161 -15.59 -2.95 14.49
N VAL A 162 -16.76 -2.38 14.17
CA VAL A 162 -18.06 -2.84 14.69
C VAL A 162 -18.39 -4.26 14.21
N SER A 163 -17.99 -4.61 12.98
CA SER A 163 -18.14 -5.95 12.42
C SER A 163 -17.17 -6.99 13.02
N GLY A 164 -16.35 -6.62 14.00
CA GLY A 164 -15.39 -7.53 14.64
C GLY A 164 -14.17 -7.89 13.78
N VAL A 165 -13.91 -7.15 12.70
CA VAL A 165 -12.76 -7.40 11.81
C VAL A 165 -11.47 -7.05 12.55
N GLN A 166 -10.78 -8.08 13.03
CA GLN A 166 -9.50 -7.97 13.70
C GLN A 166 -8.42 -7.48 12.72
N GLY A 167 -7.39 -6.80 13.24
CA GLY A 167 -6.32 -6.24 12.40
C GLY A 167 -6.70 -4.96 11.64
N THR A 168 -7.90 -4.42 11.86
CA THR A 168 -8.30 -3.12 11.29
C THR A 168 -7.59 -1.96 12.00
N TRP A 169 -6.95 -1.10 11.22
CA TRP A 169 -6.32 0.13 11.67
C TRP A 169 -6.73 1.29 10.78
N GLU A 170 -6.88 2.47 11.38
CA GLU A 170 -6.77 3.71 10.63
C GLU A 170 -5.30 4.00 10.37
N VAL A 171 -4.98 4.52 9.18
CA VAL A 171 -3.62 4.87 8.78
C VAL A 171 -3.54 6.26 8.18
N THR A 172 -2.37 6.89 8.32
CA THR A 172 -2.01 8.11 7.60
C THR A 172 -2.03 7.91 6.08
N HIS A 173 -1.79 8.98 5.33
CA HIS A 173 -2.07 8.99 3.90
C HIS A 173 -1.29 7.93 3.11
N LEU A 174 -2.00 7.01 2.48
CA LEU A 174 -1.45 5.96 1.63
C LEU A 174 -1.20 6.41 0.18
N GLY A 175 -1.75 7.54 -0.24
CA GLY A 175 -1.83 7.93 -1.65
C GLY A 175 -3.13 7.47 -2.31
N GLY A 176 -3.52 8.12 -3.40
CA GLY A 176 -4.72 7.78 -4.18
C GLY A 176 -6.03 8.20 -3.53
N HIS A 177 -6.09 9.34 -2.85
CA HIS A 177 -7.33 9.86 -2.24
C HIS A 177 -8.49 10.06 -3.23
N ARG A 178 -8.19 10.22 -4.53
CA ARG A 178 -9.21 10.17 -5.60
C ARG A 178 -9.93 8.82 -5.68
N PHE A 179 -9.32 7.76 -5.15
CA PHE A 179 -9.91 6.42 -5.07
C PHE A 179 -10.34 6.10 -3.64
N SER A 180 -10.61 7.10 -2.81
CA SER A 180 -11.06 6.86 -1.43
C SER A 180 -12.45 6.19 -1.38
N PRO A 181 -12.72 5.28 -0.42
CA PRO A 181 -11.81 4.76 0.62
C PRO A 181 -10.62 3.98 0.04
N THR A 182 -9.42 4.27 0.52
CA THR A 182 -8.20 3.54 0.13
C THR A 182 -7.68 2.70 1.28
N LEU A 183 -7.23 1.50 0.94
CA LEU A 183 -6.77 0.46 1.84
C LEU A 183 -5.36 0.00 1.44
N LEU A 184 -4.55 -0.42 2.40
CA LEU A 184 -3.41 -1.31 2.19
C LEU A 184 -3.61 -2.56 3.04
N VAL A 185 -3.40 -3.75 2.47
CA VAL A 185 -3.51 -5.02 3.20
C VAL A 185 -2.17 -5.70 3.32
N LEU A 186 -1.80 -6.05 4.56
CA LEU A 186 -0.57 -6.76 4.88
C LEU A 186 -0.90 -8.21 5.28
N PRO A 187 -0.05 -9.19 4.93
CA PRO A 187 1.38 -9.02 4.64
C PRO A 187 1.74 -8.75 3.17
N TYR A 188 0.87 -9.04 2.20
CA TYR A 188 1.23 -9.02 0.77
C TYR A 188 1.35 -7.63 0.13
N GLY A 189 0.93 -6.56 0.83
CA GLY A 189 1.15 -5.18 0.37
C GLY A 189 0.27 -4.73 -0.79
N TYR A 190 -0.87 -5.37 -1.03
CA TYR A 190 -1.82 -4.92 -2.06
C TYR A 190 -2.63 -3.73 -1.55
N ALA A 191 -2.69 -2.68 -2.37
CA ALA A 191 -3.50 -1.51 -2.11
C ALA A 191 -4.82 -1.58 -2.87
N TYR A 192 -5.90 -1.10 -2.27
CA TYR A 192 -7.24 -1.08 -2.86
C TYR A 192 -7.82 0.33 -2.83
N GLY A 193 -8.73 0.60 -3.75
CA GLY A 193 -9.47 1.86 -3.86
C GLY A 193 -10.97 1.61 -3.98
N ARG A 194 -11.76 2.63 -3.66
CA ARG A 194 -13.23 2.62 -3.66
C ARG A 194 -13.80 1.49 -2.79
N ALA A 195 -13.05 1.10 -1.76
CA ALA A 195 -13.35 -0.08 -0.96
C ALA A 195 -14.63 0.08 -0.14
N GLU A 196 -15.37 -1.01 -0.01
CA GLU A 196 -16.53 -1.18 0.86
C GLU A 196 -16.28 -2.30 1.87
N ALA A 197 -17.01 -2.33 2.98
CA ALA A 197 -16.72 -3.24 4.08
C ALA A 197 -16.81 -4.72 3.69
N HIS A 198 -17.74 -5.09 2.81
CA HIS A 198 -17.86 -6.46 2.31
C HIS A 198 -16.62 -6.87 1.48
N ALA A 199 -16.17 -6.00 0.57
CA ALA A 199 -14.97 -6.22 -0.23
C ALA A 199 -13.71 -6.32 0.64
N VAL A 200 -13.59 -5.51 1.70
CA VAL A 200 -12.47 -5.62 2.65
C VAL A 200 -12.48 -6.97 3.38
N LYS A 201 -13.66 -7.46 3.81
CA LYS A 201 -13.79 -8.77 4.45
C LYS A 201 -13.38 -9.89 3.50
N GLU A 202 -13.78 -9.82 2.23
CA GLU A 202 -13.38 -10.77 1.20
C GLU A 202 -11.86 -10.75 0.96
N VAL A 203 -11.27 -9.56 0.84
CA VAL A 203 -9.81 -9.40 0.70
C VAL A 203 -9.07 -10.04 1.88
N LEU A 204 -9.52 -9.78 3.11
CA LEU A 204 -8.89 -10.33 4.32
C LEU A 204 -9.02 -11.85 4.38
N HIS A 205 -10.17 -12.39 4.01
CA HIS A 205 -10.37 -13.84 3.90
C HIS A 205 -9.46 -14.45 2.82
N GLY A 206 -9.37 -13.83 1.64
CA GLY A 206 -8.43 -14.22 0.59
C GLY A 206 -6.99 -14.24 1.10
N VAL A 207 -6.55 -13.21 1.81
CA VAL A 207 -5.19 -13.15 2.38
C VAL A 207 -4.92 -14.29 3.35
N GLN A 208 -5.90 -14.68 4.17
CA GLN A 208 -5.76 -15.84 5.07
C GLN A 208 -5.59 -17.17 4.30
N GLU A 209 -6.17 -17.26 3.10
CA GLU A 209 -6.02 -18.41 2.20
C GLU A 209 -4.83 -18.28 1.23
N GLY A 210 -4.00 -17.24 1.40
CA GLY A 210 -2.88 -17.00 0.49
C GLY A 210 -3.31 -16.55 -0.91
N ARG A 211 -4.43 -15.81 -1.02
CA ARG A 211 -4.99 -15.29 -2.27
C ARG A 211 -5.07 -13.76 -2.29
N VAL A 212 -5.16 -13.21 -3.50
CA VAL A 212 -5.35 -11.79 -3.80
C VAL A 212 -6.67 -11.60 -4.52
N VAL A 213 -7.45 -10.59 -4.11
CA VAL A 213 -8.66 -10.16 -4.82
C VAL A 213 -8.25 -9.08 -5.82
N LEU A 214 -8.68 -9.19 -7.08
CA LEU A 214 -8.29 -8.23 -8.13
C LEU A 214 -9.23 -7.03 -8.20
N GLU A 215 -10.50 -7.21 -7.82
CA GLU A 215 -11.49 -6.13 -7.86
C GLU A 215 -11.09 -4.98 -6.94
N GLY A 216 -11.10 -3.76 -7.48
CA GLY A 216 -10.68 -2.55 -6.77
C GLY A 216 -9.17 -2.49 -6.43
N CYS A 217 -8.37 -3.47 -6.87
CA CYS A 217 -6.95 -3.55 -6.58
C CYS A 217 -6.16 -2.53 -7.42
N ARG A 218 -5.33 -1.75 -6.73
CA ARG A 218 -4.48 -0.70 -7.31
C ARG A 218 -3.09 -1.22 -7.66
N GLY A 219 -2.69 -2.36 -7.09
CA GLY A 219 -1.40 -3.02 -7.28
C GLY A 219 -0.68 -3.32 -5.96
N CYS A 220 0.34 -4.17 -6.04
CA CYS A 220 1.27 -4.43 -4.95
C CYS A 220 2.21 -3.23 -4.75
N SER A 221 2.39 -2.78 -3.51
CA SER A 221 3.24 -1.64 -3.19
C SER A 221 4.72 -1.88 -3.53
N ALA A 222 5.16 -3.13 -3.61
CA ALA A 222 6.55 -3.47 -3.93
C ALA A 222 6.99 -2.96 -5.32
N TRP A 223 6.03 -2.73 -6.22
CA TRP A 223 6.31 -2.38 -7.61
C TRP A 223 6.03 -0.92 -7.90
N GLU A 224 6.83 -0.35 -8.80
CA GLU A 224 6.49 0.92 -9.43
C GLU A 224 5.23 0.79 -10.28
N ARG A 225 4.61 1.93 -10.59
CA ARG A 225 3.32 2.02 -11.31
C ARG A 225 3.17 1.13 -12.57
N PRO A 226 4.13 1.09 -13.52
CA PRO A 226 4.01 0.17 -14.65
C PRO A 226 4.08 -1.30 -14.23
N GLY A 227 4.88 -1.63 -13.23
CA GLY A 227 4.97 -2.98 -12.66
C GLY A 227 3.67 -3.42 -11.98
N GLN A 228 3.04 -2.53 -11.22
CA GLN A 228 1.72 -2.76 -10.63
C GLN A 228 0.66 -3.08 -11.71
N ALA A 229 0.59 -2.28 -12.78
CA ALA A 229 -0.37 -2.51 -13.86
C ALA A 229 -0.09 -3.82 -14.61
N ALA A 230 1.18 -4.11 -14.89
CA ALA A 230 1.59 -5.32 -15.58
C ALA A 230 1.30 -6.59 -14.76
N GLU A 231 1.60 -6.57 -13.46
CA GLU A 231 1.38 -7.70 -12.57
C GLU A 231 -0.10 -8.02 -12.42
N LEU A 232 -0.96 -7.01 -12.23
CA LEU A 232 -2.42 -7.20 -12.20
C LEU A 232 -2.97 -7.76 -13.52
N ALA A 233 -2.49 -7.27 -14.66
CA ALA A 233 -2.93 -7.78 -15.96
C ALA A 233 -2.51 -9.24 -16.20
N VAL A 234 -1.35 -9.65 -15.69
CA VAL A 234 -0.93 -11.06 -15.73
C VAL A 234 -1.80 -11.93 -14.85
N ARG A 235 -2.17 -11.47 -13.65
CA ARG A 235 -3.11 -12.20 -12.78
C ARG A 235 -4.43 -12.45 -13.47
N GLU A 236 -5.00 -11.40 -14.06
CA GLU A 236 -6.28 -11.49 -14.76
C GLU A 236 -6.20 -12.43 -15.96
N ALA A 237 -5.19 -12.27 -16.82
CA ALA A 237 -5.04 -13.07 -18.03
C ALA A 237 -4.74 -14.56 -17.74
N ALA A 238 -4.02 -14.85 -16.66
CA ALA A 238 -3.64 -16.22 -16.29
C ALA A 238 -4.61 -16.88 -15.29
N GLY A 239 -5.59 -16.14 -14.75
CA GLY A 239 -6.42 -16.61 -13.64
C GLY A 239 -5.63 -16.87 -12.35
N GLU A 240 -4.57 -16.09 -12.11
CA GLU A 240 -3.62 -16.32 -11.02
C GLU A 240 -3.95 -15.47 -9.78
N TYR A 241 -4.59 -16.12 -8.79
CA TYR A 241 -5.04 -15.47 -7.55
C TYR A 241 -4.12 -15.75 -6.37
N ALA A 242 -3.15 -16.66 -6.46
CA ALA A 242 -2.27 -16.95 -5.34
C ALA A 242 -1.36 -15.72 -5.03
N ALA A 243 -1.25 -15.38 -3.76
CA ALA A 243 -0.43 -14.29 -3.29
C ALA A 243 1.06 -14.69 -3.33
N GLY A 244 1.93 -13.73 -3.64
CA GLY A 244 3.38 -13.96 -3.59
C GLY A 244 3.96 -14.86 -4.69
N VAL A 245 3.17 -15.30 -5.68
CA VAL A 245 3.66 -16.18 -6.77
C VAL A 245 4.11 -15.42 -8.02
N LEU A 246 3.74 -14.15 -8.17
CA LEU A 246 4.16 -13.30 -9.29
C LEU A 246 5.14 -12.22 -8.83
N SER A 247 6.23 -12.04 -9.58
CA SER A 247 7.24 -11.02 -9.35
C SER A 247 7.49 -10.19 -10.60
N VAL A 248 7.61 -8.87 -10.45
CA VAL A 248 8.13 -8.00 -11.52
C VAL A 248 9.66 -8.10 -11.49
N VAL A 249 10.24 -8.79 -12.47
CA VAL A 249 11.69 -9.10 -12.49
C VAL A 249 12.50 -8.14 -13.35
N ARG A 250 11.83 -7.39 -14.25
CA ARG A 250 12.47 -6.38 -15.10
C ARG A 250 11.46 -5.35 -15.56
N THR A 251 11.86 -4.09 -15.56
CA THR A 251 11.11 -2.98 -16.17
C THR A 251 12.08 -2.20 -17.04
N GLU A 252 11.84 -2.15 -18.34
CA GLU A 252 12.68 -1.47 -19.32
C GLU A 252 11.93 -0.31 -19.95
N GLY A 253 12.65 0.76 -20.31
CA GLY A 253 12.07 1.96 -20.89
C GLY A 253 11.79 3.06 -19.87
N ALA A 254 11.16 4.12 -20.35
CA ALA A 254 10.84 5.32 -19.59
C ALA A 254 9.50 5.88 -20.08
N ALA A 255 8.90 6.80 -19.32
CA ALA A 255 7.64 7.41 -19.74
C ALA A 255 7.77 7.96 -21.18
N PRO A 256 6.78 7.69 -22.06
CA PRO A 256 5.46 7.15 -21.75
C PRO A 256 5.32 5.62 -21.93
N ARG A 257 6.39 4.82 -22.08
CA ARG A 257 6.25 3.40 -22.41
C ARG A 257 7.29 2.52 -21.74
N TRP A 258 6.83 1.38 -21.23
CA TRP A 258 7.68 0.37 -20.60
C TRP A 258 7.39 -1.02 -21.13
N ASP A 259 8.43 -1.85 -21.17
CA ASP A 259 8.31 -3.30 -21.27
C ASP A 259 8.61 -3.90 -19.89
N VAL A 260 7.59 -4.50 -19.29
CA VAL A 260 7.65 -5.14 -17.98
C VAL A 260 7.70 -6.64 -18.17
N THR A 261 8.64 -7.30 -17.49
CA THR A 261 8.69 -8.76 -17.40
C THR A 261 8.17 -9.20 -16.04
N VAL A 262 7.07 -9.96 -16.05
CA VAL A 262 6.48 -10.59 -14.86
C VAL A 262 6.83 -12.07 -14.91
N ALA A 263 7.31 -12.62 -13.79
CA ALA A 263 7.65 -14.03 -13.66
C ALA A 263 6.75 -14.69 -12.62
N HIS A 264 6.31 -15.91 -12.90
CA HIS A 264 5.67 -16.79 -11.94
C HIS A 264 6.72 -17.64 -11.22
N ALA A 265 6.41 -18.05 -9.99
CA ALA A 265 7.23 -18.96 -9.18
C ALA A 265 7.41 -20.35 -9.82
N ASP A 266 6.57 -20.73 -10.78
CA ASP A 266 6.64 -21.99 -11.54
C ASP A 266 7.53 -21.90 -12.79
N GLY A 267 8.14 -20.73 -13.03
CA GLY A 267 9.03 -20.49 -14.17
C GLY A 267 8.37 -19.86 -15.39
N ARG A 268 7.03 -19.79 -15.48
CA ARG A 268 6.34 -19.03 -16.54
C ARG A 268 6.71 -17.55 -16.47
N ARG A 269 6.72 -16.89 -17.63
CA ARG A 269 7.04 -15.45 -17.74
C ARG A 269 6.13 -14.78 -18.75
N TRP A 270 5.81 -13.52 -18.50
CA TRP A 270 5.08 -12.67 -19.43
C TRP A 270 5.88 -11.42 -19.72
N ARG A 271 5.82 -10.96 -20.97
CA ARG A 271 6.20 -9.60 -21.33
C ARG A 271 4.92 -8.78 -21.50
N VAL A 272 4.84 -7.69 -20.74
CA VAL A 272 3.72 -6.77 -20.72
C VAL A 272 4.21 -5.40 -21.15
N CYS A 273 3.62 -4.86 -22.20
CA CYS A 273 3.89 -3.50 -22.64
C CYS A 273 2.89 -2.57 -21.95
N VAL A 274 3.39 -1.60 -21.18
CA VAL A 274 2.58 -0.63 -20.45
C VAL A 274 2.84 0.75 -21.02
N ALA A 275 1.79 1.52 -21.30
CA ALA A 275 1.86 2.90 -21.72
C ALA A 275 1.26 3.84 -20.68
N GLN A 276 1.88 5.00 -20.48
CA GLN A 276 1.34 6.08 -19.68
C GLN A 276 0.39 6.92 -20.54
N GLY A 277 -0.90 6.86 -20.22
CA GLY A 277 -1.92 7.76 -20.75
C GLY A 277 -2.26 8.89 -19.77
N ALA A 278 -3.00 9.89 -20.25
CA ALA A 278 -3.60 10.92 -19.42
C ALA A 278 -5.09 10.61 -19.19
N SER A 279 -5.56 10.68 -17.95
CA SER A 279 -6.98 10.52 -17.63
C SER A 279 -7.77 11.76 -18.03
N LEU A 280 -8.54 11.66 -19.13
CA LEU A 280 -9.39 12.72 -19.67
C LEU A 280 -10.88 12.43 -19.44
N PRO A 281 -11.73 13.46 -19.22
CA PRO A 281 -11.42 14.90 -19.16
C PRO A 281 -10.62 15.32 -17.90
N PRO A 282 -10.04 16.54 -17.86
CA PRO A 282 -9.38 17.04 -16.67
C PRO A 282 -10.26 17.02 -15.42
N ARG A 283 -9.68 16.72 -14.27
CA ARG A 283 -10.39 16.51 -12.99
C ARG A 283 -9.57 16.96 -11.79
N PRO A 284 -10.18 17.18 -10.61
CA PRO A 284 -9.44 17.55 -9.41
C PRO A 284 -8.51 16.42 -8.98
N GLU A 285 -7.21 16.73 -8.85
CA GLU A 285 -6.24 15.75 -8.38
C GLU A 285 -6.24 15.58 -6.87
N SER A 286 -6.84 16.52 -6.13
CA SER A 286 -7.04 16.54 -4.68
C SER A 286 -8.26 17.40 -4.34
N CYS A 287 -8.88 17.15 -3.19
CA CYS A 287 -9.96 17.98 -2.68
C CYS A 287 -9.48 19.41 -2.41
N GLY A 288 -10.29 20.40 -2.80
CA GLY A 288 -9.99 21.82 -2.54
C GLY A 288 -8.99 22.44 -3.52
N VAL A 289 -8.47 21.67 -4.48
CA VAL A 289 -7.67 22.21 -5.60
C VAL A 289 -8.61 22.65 -6.72
N SER A 290 -8.50 23.91 -7.15
CA SER A 290 -9.31 24.48 -8.24
C SER A 290 -8.76 24.17 -9.64
N VAL A 291 -7.44 23.96 -9.75
CA VAL A 291 -6.78 23.59 -11.00
C VAL A 291 -7.06 22.11 -11.31
N LEU A 292 -7.70 21.87 -12.46
CA LEU A 292 -7.95 20.52 -12.95
C LEU A 292 -6.69 19.97 -13.64
N GLY A 293 -6.33 18.73 -13.30
CA GLY A 293 -5.22 18.01 -13.92
C GLY A 293 -5.71 16.86 -14.79
N SER A 294 -4.79 16.21 -15.50
CA SER A 294 -5.06 14.98 -16.26
C SER A 294 -4.18 13.86 -15.72
N PRO A 295 -4.60 13.22 -14.61
CA PRO A 295 -3.74 12.28 -13.91
C PRO A 295 -3.26 11.15 -14.81
N ALA A 296 -1.98 10.80 -14.70
CA ALA A 296 -1.41 9.68 -15.43
C ALA A 296 -2.14 8.38 -15.09
N ARG A 297 -2.43 7.55 -16.09
CA ARG A 297 -2.92 6.17 -15.97
C ARG A 297 -1.95 5.22 -16.65
N MET A 298 -1.93 3.97 -16.21
CA MET A 298 -1.07 2.92 -16.77
C MET A 298 -1.94 1.96 -17.57
N ASP A 299 -1.87 2.07 -18.89
CA ASP A 299 -2.65 1.25 -19.82
C ASP A 299 -1.79 0.07 -20.29
N VAL A 300 -2.28 -1.15 -20.14
CA VAL A 300 -1.63 -2.35 -20.70
C VAL A 300 -1.96 -2.43 -22.18
N VAL A 301 -0.95 -2.23 -23.03
CA VAL A 301 -1.08 -2.18 -24.49
C VAL A 301 -0.99 -3.58 -25.11
N SER A 302 -0.15 -4.44 -24.53
CA SER A 302 -0.03 -5.83 -24.96
C SER A 302 0.48 -6.70 -23.84
N LEU A 303 -0.01 -7.93 -23.76
CA LEU A 303 0.46 -8.96 -22.84
C LEU A 303 0.71 -10.23 -23.64
N ARG A 304 1.90 -10.83 -23.47
CA ARG A 304 2.21 -12.13 -24.06
C ARG A 304 3.01 -13.00 -23.10
N GLU A 305 2.61 -14.25 -22.98
CA GLU A 305 3.42 -15.26 -22.31
C GLU A 305 4.65 -15.57 -23.16
N LEU A 306 5.82 -15.62 -22.52
CA LEU A 306 7.09 -15.96 -23.14
C LEU A 306 7.21 -17.48 -23.10
N ARG A 307 7.10 -18.13 -24.26
CA ARG A 307 7.39 -19.55 -24.38
C ARG A 307 8.87 -19.78 -24.11
N ALA A 308 9.19 -20.76 -23.26
CA ALA A 308 10.56 -21.25 -23.15
C ALA A 308 11.00 -21.69 -24.54
N THR A 309 12.07 -21.10 -25.06
CA THR A 309 12.75 -21.66 -26.23
C THR A 309 13.36 -22.96 -25.75
N THR A 310 12.74 -24.09 -26.08
CA THR A 310 13.41 -25.38 -26.00
C THR A 310 14.64 -25.25 -26.89
N ALA A 311 15.80 -25.06 -26.27
CA ALA A 311 17.06 -25.34 -26.93
C ALA A 311 16.99 -26.84 -27.27
N LEU A 312 16.67 -27.13 -28.53
CA LEU A 312 16.90 -28.44 -29.11
C LEU A 312 18.40 -28.71 -28.91
N ALA A 313 18.71 -29.55 -27.93
CA ALA A 313 20.02 -30.16 -27.83
C ALA A 313 20.17 -31.05 -29.07
N CYS A 314 20.99 -30.59 -30.02
CA CYS A 314 21.61 -31.45 -31.03
C CYS A 314 22.82 -32.14 -30.43
#